data_AF-A0A355ENG0-F1
#
_entry.id   AF-A0A355ENG0-F1
#
_cell.length_a   1.000
_cell.length_b   1.000
_cell.length_c   1.000
_cell.angle_alpha   90.00
_cell.angle_beta   90.00
_cell.angle_gamma   90.00
#
_symmetry.space_group_name_H-M   'P 1'
#
loop_
_entity.id
_entity.type
_entity.pdbx_description
1 polymer ?
#
loop_
_entity_poly.entity_id
_entity_poly.type
_entity_poly.pdbx_seq_one_letter_code
_entity_poly.pdbx_strand_id
1 'polypeptide(L)'
;MPVVHFMNVGDGDCSIIQHGSGRTTVVDICNGGSATHKALLEAFGRHIGIAKTGSGNYGMRKYATEPISYMKRIGISKVFRFILTHPDMDHMDGFKELCDEIGILNFWDSGVRKAKPDFSGGSYNEDDWDHYVTVRDGKCSGVTVVTPKAGSRLQYANRGEPDDRGGLS
;
A
#
# COMPACT_ATOMS: atom_id res chain seq x y z
N MET A 1 8.16 -12.26 -17.74
CA MET A 1 7.47 -13.25 -16.88
C MET A 1 6.79 -12.50 -15.75
N PRO A 2 5.57 -12.87 -15.34
CA PRO A 2 4.95 -12.29 -14.16
C PRO A 2 5.70 -12.73 -12.89
N VAL A 3 5.77 -11.85 -11.89
CA VAL A 3 6.40 -12.10 -10.59
C VAL A 3 5.50 -11.54 -9.48
N VAL A 4 5.33 -12.31 -8.41
CA VAL A 4 4.60 -11.88 -7.21
C VAL A 4 5.58 -11.80 -6.04
N HIS A 5 5.54 -10.69 -5.31
CA HIS A 5 6.34 -10.43 -4.13
C HIS A 5 5.42 -10.28 -2.93
N PHE A 6 5.58 -11.14 -1.93
CA PHE A 6 4.93 -11.00 -0.64
C PHE A 6 5.93 -10.39 0.34
N MET A 7 5.58 -9.25 0.92
CA MET A 7 6.52 -8.48 1.75
C MET A 7 6.22 -8.67 3.22
N ASN A 8 7.27 -8.96 3.99
CA ASN A 8 7.22 -8.89 5.44
C ASN A 8 7.34 -7.42 5.87
N VAL A 9 6.22 -6.74 6.06
CA VAL A 9 6.16 -5.31 6.42
C VAL A 9 6.03 -5.06 7.93
N GLY A 10 6.11 -6.13 8.73
CA GLY A 10 5.88 -6.04 10.17
C GLY A 10 4.40 -6.22 10.50
N ASP A 11 3.71 -5.11 10.80
CA ASP A 11 2.26 -5.13 10.95
C ASP A 11 1.58 -4.94 9.59
N GLY A 12 0.47 -5.62 9.36
CA GLY A 12 -0.31 -5.46 8.14
C GLY A 12 0.27 -6.15 6.91
N ASP A 13 -0.17 -5.68 5.73
CA ASP A 13 0.03 -6.37 4.45
C ASP A 13 0.65 -5.48 3.39
N CYS A 14 1.49 -6.09 2.55
CA CYS A 14 1.88 -5.50 1.27
C CYS A 14 2.27 -6.60 0.27
N SER A 15 1.61 -6.58 -0.89
CA SER A 15 1.90 -7.49 -2.00
C SER A 15 2.13 -6.70 -3.30
N ILE A 16 3.16 -7.08 -4.05
CA ILE A 16 3.50 -6.47 -5.34
C ILE A 16 3.39 -7.53 -6.44
N ILE A 17 2.66 -7.21 -7.49
CA ILE A 17 2.51 -8.07 -8.67
C ILE A 17 3.09 -7.33 -9.88
N GLN A 18 4.16 -7.85 -10.44
CA GLN A 18 4.69 -7.44 -11.74
C GLN A 18 4.07 -8.32 -12.80
N HIS A 19 3.32 -7.70 -13.71
CA HIS A 19 2.61 -8.40 -14.78
C HIS A 19 3.53 -8.63 -15.98
N GLY A 20 3.21 -9.63 -16.81
CA GLY A 20 3.93 -9.88 -18.07
C GLY A 20 3.89 -8.70 -19.05
N SER A 21 2.93 -7.78 -18.89
CA SER A 21 2.79 -6.55 -19.66
C SER A 21 3.72 -5.41 -19.22
N GLY A 22 4.51 -5.59 -18.16
CA GLY A 22 5.33 -4.53 -17.55
C GLY A 22 4.56 -3.61 -16.60
N ARG A 23 3.25 -3.84 -16.39
CA ARG A 23 2.46 -3.14 -15.38
C ARG A 23 2.75 -3.68 -13.98
N THR A 24 2.62 -2.81 -12.99
CA THR A 24 2.76 -3.16 -11.56
C THR A 24 1.45 -2.92 -10.82
N THR A 25 1.02 -3.92 -10.05
CA THR A 25 -0.07 -3.79 -9.07
C THR A 25 0.51 -3.88 -7.67
N VAL A 26 0.04 -3.03 -6.77
CA VAL A 26 0.31 -3.09 -5.34
C VAL A 26 -1.02 -3.31 -4.63
N VAL A 27 -1.07 -4.28 -3.71
CA VAL A 27 -2.22 -4.57 -2.86
C VAL A 27 -1.81 -4.29 -1.43
N ASP A 28 -2.48 -3.32 -0.83
CA ASP A 28 -2.17 -2.73 0.47
C ASP A 28 -0.73 -2.21 0.59
N ILE A 29 -0.51 -1.33 1.57
CA ILE A 29 0.82 -0.88 1.93
C ILE A 29 0.87 -0.59 3.42
N CYS A 30 1.83 -1.20 4.09
CA CYS A 30 2.14 -0.88 5.47
C CYS A 30 3.65 -0.67 5.61
N ASN A 31 4.04 0.05 6.65
CA ASN A 31 5.44 0.36 6.92
C ASN A 31 6.11 1.18 5.79
N GLY A 32 5.35 2.00 5.06
CA GLY A 32 5.95 3.12 4.33
C GLY A 32 6.06 4.35 5.26
N GLY A 33 6.87 5.31 4.85
CA GLY A 33 7.31 6.46 5.64
C GLY A 33 8.79 6.33 5.99
N SER A 34 9.55 7.43 5.82
CA SER A 34 11.01 7.48 5.95
C SER A 34 11.55 6.51 7.01
N ALA A 35 12.18 5.43 6.53
CA ALA A 35 12.82 4.42 7.35
C ALA A 35 13.75 5.05 8.40
N THR A 36 14.30 6.24 8.11
CA THR A 36 15.16 7.02 8.99
C THR A 36 14.47 7.45 10.29
N HIS A 37 13.25 7.97 10.25
CA HIS A 37 12.55 8.39 11.49
C HIS A 37 12.03 7.19 12.28
N LYS A 38 11.43 6.19 11.62
CA LYS A 38 10.94 4.97 12.29
C LYS A 38 12.09 4.17 12.91
N ALA A 39 13.20 3.97 12.18
CA ALA A 39 14.37 3.27 12.73
C ALA A 39 15.06 4.04 13.86
N LEU A 40 15.13 5.38 13.78
CA LEU A 40 15.67 6.20 14.86
C LEU A 40 14.77 6.15 16.10
N LEU A 41 13.45 6.19 15.92
CA LEU A 41 12.47 6.13 17.01
C LEU A 41 12.43 4.75 17.66
N GLU A 42 12.53 3.66 16.88
CA GLU A 42 12.66 2.30 17.40
C GLU A 42 14.00 2.10 18.13
N ALA A 43 15.11 2.59 17.56
CA ALA A 43 16.42 2.53 18.20
C ALA A 43 16.42 3.31 19.53
N PHE A 44 15.81 4.50 19.54
CA PHE A 44 15.68 5.33 20.73
C PHE A 44 14.76 4.68 21.77
N GLY A 45 13.59 4.17 21.35
CA GLY A 45 12.62 3.44 22.19
C GLY A 45 13.19 2.19 22.86
N ARG A 46 14.08 1.47 22.17
CA ARG A 46 14.88 0.37 22.74
C ARG A 46 15.89 0.87 23.77
N HIS A 47 16.54 2.01 23.52
CA HIS A 47 17.54 2.58 24.42
C HIS A 47 16.94 3.11 25.72
N ILE A 48 15.70 3.59 25.69
CA ILE A 48 14.98 4.13 26.86
C ILE A 48 14.04 3.11 27.55
N GLY A 49 14.00 1.85 27.08
CA GLY A 49 13.27 0.77 27.73
C GLY A 49 11.73 0.84 27.64
N ILE A 50 11.17 1.62 26.69
CA ILE A 50 9.72 1.86 26.57
C ILE A 50 9.01 0.83 25.68
N ALA A 51 9.75 -0.01 24.93
CA ALA A 51 9.13 -0.99 24.04
C ALA A 51 8.49 -2.17 24.82
N LYS A 52 7.16 -2.19 24.92
CA LYS A 52 6.39 -3.35 25.42
C LYS A 52 6.56 -4.55 24.49
N THR A 53 7.18 -5.61 25.00
CA THR A 53 7.28 -6.90 24.31
C THR A 53 5.94 -7.64 24.39
N GLY A 54 5.07 -7.40 23.42
CA GLY A 54 3.87 -8.20 23.19
C GLY A 54 4.22 -9.60 22.70
N SER A 55 3.70 -10.60 23.41
CA SER A 55 3.84 -12.06 23.17
C SER A 55 3.40 -12.48 21.77
N GLY A 56 4.20 -13.34 21.11
CA GLY A 56 3.73 -14.14 19.96
C GLY A 56 4.40 -13.89 18.60
N ASN A 57 5.62 -13.34 18.56
CA ASN A 57 6.28 -13.04 17.29
C ASN A 57 7.49 -13.97 17.08
N TYR A 58 7.39 -14.92 16.15
CA TYR A 58 8.41 -15.91 15.76
C TYR A 58 9.68 -15.29 15.12
N GLY A 59 10.06 -14.08 15.51
CA GLY A 59 11.19 -13.35 14.95
C GLY A 59 10.92 -12.69 13.60
N MET A 60 9.70 -12.75 13.05
CA MET A 60 9.38 -12.22 11.72
C MET A 60 9.40 -10.67 11.69
N ARG A 61 8.85 -9.97 12.70
CA ARG A 61 8.97 -8.49 12.74
C ARG A 61 10.41 -7.98 12.98
N LYS A 62 11.41 -8.85 13.20
CA LYS A 62 12.80 -8.40 13.43
C LYS A 62 13.47 -7.86 12.15
N TYR A 63 12.91 -8.14 10.97
CA TYR A 63 13.46 -7.75 9.67
C TYR A 63 12.34 -7.27 8.72
N ALA A 64 11.54 -6.29 9.18
CA ALA A 64 10.55 -5.67 8.33
C ALA A 64 11.22 -5.02 7.10
N THR A 65 10.62 -5.21 5.94
CA THR A 65 11.03 -4.61 4.67
C THR A 65 10.18 -3.37 4.44
N GLU A 66 10.84 -2.23 4.19
CA GLU A 66 10.17 -1.00 3.80
C GLU A 66 9.75 -1.10 2.30
N PRO A 67 8.45 -1.08 1.98
CA PRO A 67 7.94 -1.31 0.63
C PRO A 67 8.50 -0.41 -0.47
N ILE A 68 8.65 0.88 -0.19
CA ILE A 68 8.99 1.91 -1.17
C ILE A 68 10.45 1.79 -1.59
N SER A 69 11.35 1.61 -0.62
CA SER A 69 12.75 1.28 -0.84
C SER A 69 12.92 -0.04 -1.59
N TYR A 70 12.10 -1.03 -1.25
CA TYR A 70 12.09 -2.31 -1.98
C TYR A 70 11.71 -2.08 -3.46
N MET A 71 10.60 -1.40 -3.73
CA MET A 71 10.14 -1.06 -5.08
C MET A 71 11.21 -0.34 -5.90
N LYS A 72 11.83 0.70 -5.33
CA LYS A 72 12.94 1.43 -5.97
C LYS A 72 14.11 0.52 -6.30
N ARG A 73 14.53 -0.34 -5.36
CA ARG A 73 15.66 -1.26 -5.55
C ARG A 73 15.43 -2.25 -6.69
N ILE A 74 14.20 -2.70 -6.90
CA ILE A 74 13.85 -3.62 -8.00
C ILE A 74 13.43 -2.90 -9.28
N GLY A 75 13.60 -1.57 -9.35
CA GLY A 75 13.36 -0.78 -10.56
C GLY A 75 11.90 -0.41 -10.83
N ILE A 76 11.01 -0.51 -9.83
CA ILE A 76 9.64 -0.03 -9.96
C ILE A 76 9.61 1.48 -9.72
N SER A 77 9.19 2.23 -10.74
CA SER A 77 9.12 3.70 -10.71
C SER A 77 7.70 4.25 -10.89
N LYS A 78 6.72 3.38 -11.13
CA LYS A 78 5.29 3.73 -11.23
C LYS A 78 4.43 2.52 -10.90
N VAL A 79 3.36 2.74 -10.13
CA VAL A 79 2.34 1.73 -9.88
C VAL A 79 1.16 1.96 -10.83
N PHE A 80 0.85 0.96 -11.66
CA PHE A 80 -0.30 1.03 -12.55
C PHE A 80 -1.61 0.99 -11.76
N ARG A 81 -1.66 0.16 -10.71
CA ARG A 81 -2.84 0.02 -9.84
C ARG A 81 -2.44 -0.22 -8.41
N PHE A 82 -2.98 0.61 -7.51
CA PHE A 82 -3.02 0.34 -6.09
C PHE A 82 -4.41 -0.19 -5.72
N ILE A 83 -4.48 -1.25 -4.93
CA ILE A 83 -5.73 -1.82 -4.39
C ILE A 83 -5.64 -1.71 -2.88
N LEU A 84 -6.62 -1.04 -2.27
CA LEU A 84 -6.77 -1.02 -0.80
C LEU A 84 -7.91 -1.96 -0.42
N THR A 85 -7.60 -2.98 0.36
CA THR A 85 -8.59 -3.99 0.80
C THR A 85 -9.59 -3.37 1.77
N HIS A 86 -9.12 -2.61 2.75
CA HIS A 86 -9.95 -1.82 3.68
C HIS A 86 -9.14 -0.65 4.29
N PRO A 87 -9.82 0.40 4.79
CA PRO A 87 -9.14 1.61 5.30
C PRO A 87 -8.73 1.46 6.77
N ASP A 88 -7.99 0.40 7.09
CA ASP A 88 -7.31 0.26 8.38
C ASP A 88 -5.87 0.74 8.21
N MET A 89 -5.30 1.40 9.22
CA MET A 89 -3.99 2.04 9.07
C MET A 89 -2.86 1.05 8.80
N ASP A 90 -2.98 -0.19 9.27
CA ASP A 90 -2.06 -1.28 8.92
C ASP A 90 -2.16 -1.76 7.46
N HIS A 91 -3.02 -1.17 6.64
CA HIS A 91 -3.10 -1.44 5.20
C HIS A 91 -2.84 -0.20 4.34
N MET A 92 -2.60 0.97 4.96
CA MET A 92 -2.31 2.22 4.26
C MET A 92 -1.25 3.12 4.92
N ASP A 93 -0.52 2.63 5.93
CA ASP A 93 0.66 3.28 6.51
C ASP A 93 1.78 3.35 5.47
N GLY A 94 2.08 4.55 4.99
CA GLY A 94 2.96 4.80 3.85
C GLY A 94 2.26 5.08 2.52
N PHE A 95 0.93 5.13 2.48
CA PHE A 95 0.18 5.41 1.26
C PHE A 95 0.54 6.76 0.64
N LYS A 96 0.74 7.80 1.46
CA LYS A 96 1.15 9.12 0.97
C LYS A 96 2.53 9.06 0.32
N GLU A 97 3.49 8.40 0.97
CA GLU A 97 4.85 8.27 0.43
C GLU A 97 4.87 7.43 -0.85
N LEU A 98 4.01 6.41 -0.96
CA LEU A 98 3.81 5.68 -2.22
C LEU A 98 3.33 6.61 -3.34
N CYS A 99 2.34 7.47 -3.07
CA CYS A 99 1.84 8.44 -4.04
C CYS A 99 2.92 9.46 -4.45
N ASP A 100 3.67 9.98 -3.48
CA ASP A 100 4.67 11.04 -3.70
C ASP A 100 5.93 10.51 -4.40
N GLU A 101 6.43 9.34 -4.01
CA GLU A 101 7.74 8.86 -4.46
C GLU A 101 7.69 7.90 -5.66
N ILE A 102 6.61 7.13 -5.80
CA ILE A 102 6.43 6.16 -6.89
C ILE A 102 5.29 6.61 -7.82
N GLY A 103 4.20 7.08 -7.23
CA GLY A 103 2.99 7.47 -7.94
C GLY A 103 2.14 6.28 -8.36
N ILE A 104 0.82 6.46 -8.25
CA ILE A 104 -0.20 5.50 -8.65
C ILE A 104 -1.02 6.06 -9.81
N LEU A 105 -1.44 5.21 -10.76
CA LEU A 105 -2.31 5.64 -11.87
C LEU A 105 -3.78 5.32 -11.61
N ASN A 106 -4.06 4.15 -11.03
CA ASN A 106 -5.41 3.72 -10.70
C ASN A 106 -5.47 3.37 -9.22
N PHE A 107 -6.42 3.94 -8.50
CA PHE A 107 -6.72 3.55 -7.13
C PHE A 107 -8.01 2.73 -7.10
N TRP A 108 -7.91 1.48 -6.68
CA TRP A 108 -9.05 0.60 -6.47
C TRP A 108 -9.47 0.66 -5.00
N ASP A 109 -10.49 1.47 -4.76
CA ASP A 109 -11.13 1.64 -3.45
C ASP A 109 -12.16 0.52 -3.25
N SER A 110 -12.02 -0.25 -2.16
CA SER A 110 -12.96 -1.34 -1.84
C SER A 110 -14.39 -0.88 -1.55
N GLY A 111 -14.59 0.42 -1.30
CA GLY A 111 -15.89 0.96 -0.92
C GLY A 111 -16.20 0.84 0.57
N VAL A 112 -15.34 0.14 1.34
CA VAL A 112 -15.43 0.09 2.81
C VAL A 112 -15.14 1.47 3.38
N ARG A 113 -15.86 1.86 4.43
CA ARG A 113 -15.75 3.18 5.07
C ARG A 113 -15.54 3.02 6.56
N LYS A 114 -14.65 3.84 7.12
CA LYS A 114 -14.39 3.96 8.55
C LYS A 114 -14.29 5.43 8.93
N ALA A 115 -14.60 5.73 10.19
CA ALA A 115 -14.33 7.06 10.75
C ALA A 115 -12.81 7.26 10.86
N LYS A 116 -12.38 8.53 10.81
CA LYS A 116 -10.97 8.88 11.03
C LYS A 116 -10.53 8.38 12.41
N PRO A 117 -9.44 7.59 12.50
CA PRO A 117 -8.88 7.17 13.77
C PRO A 117 -8.44 8.37 14.62
N ASP A 118 -8.32 8.16 15.92
CA ASP A 118 -7.61 9.09 16.79
C ASP A 118 -6.10 8.82 16.68
N PHE A 119 -5.34 9.83 16.30
CA PHE A 119 -3.89 9.75 16.11
C PHE A 119 -3.09 10.27 17.32
N SER A 120 -3.76 10.74 18.39
CA SER A 120 -3.10 11.34 19.56
C SER A 120 -2.17 10.41 20.34
N GLY A 121 -2.28 9.09 20.16
CA GLY A 121 -1.44 8.08 20.83
C GLY A 121 -1.03 6.90 19.96
N GLY A 122 -1.12 7.02 18.63
CA GLY A 122 -0.82 5.94 17.69
C GLY A 122 0.58 6.02 17.08
N SER A 123 1.04 4.91 16.47
CA SER A 123 2.28 4.84 15.70
C SER A 123 2.10 5.15 14.20
N TYR A 124 0.86 5.33 13.76
CA TYR A 124 0.51 5.58 12.37
C TYR A 124 0.49 7.07 12.05
N ASN A 125 0.78 7.41 10.80
CA ASN A 125 0.80 8.80 10.35
C ASN A 125 -0.61 9.26 9.93
N GLU A 126 -1.08 10.37 10.51
CA GLU A 126 -2.36 11.00 10.15
C GLU A 126 -2.39 11.48 8.69
N ASP A 127 -1.23 11.87 8.15
CA ASP A 127 -1.10 12.32 6.75
C ASP A 127 -1.48 11.23 5.75
N ASP A 128 -1.24 9.96 6.07
CA ASP A 128 -1.64 8.83 5.20
C ASP A 128 -3.16 8.73 5.11
N TRP A 129 -3.87 8.93 6.22
CA TRP A 129 -5.33 8.95 6.25
C TRP A 129 -5.88 10.12 5.44
N ASP A 130 -5.35 11.33 5.66
CA ASP A 130 -5.83 12.53 4.98
C ASP A 130 -5.55 12.48 3.48
N HIS A 131 -4.40 11.92 3.10
CA HIS A 131 -4.06 11.69 1.70
C HIS A 131 -4.94 10.60 1.07
N TYR A 132 -5.20 9.49 1.77
CA TYR A 132 -6.17 8.48 1.34
C TYR A 132 -7.54 9.09 1.05
N VAL A 133 -8.08 9.89 1.97
CA VAL A 133 -9.37 10.57 1.79
C VAL A 133 -9.34 11.48 0.56
N THR A 134 -8.25 12.24 0.38
CA THR A 134 -8.07 13.14 -0.77
C THR A 134 -8.07 12.37 -2.10
N VAL A 135 -7.31 11.29 -2.19
CA VAL A 135 -7.24 10.46 -3.40
C VAL A 135 -8.58 9.77 -3.66
N ARG A 136 -9.17 9.13 -2.63
CA ARG A 136 -10.47 8.44 -2.71
C ARG A 136 -11.59 9.35 -3.21
N ASP A 137 -11.62 10.59 -2.73
CA ASP A 137 -12.64 11.57 -3.13
C ASP A 137 -12.38 12.17 -4.53
N GLY A 138 -11.39 11.67 -5.27
CA GLY A 138 -11.07 12.11 -6.62
C GLY A 138 -10.41 13.49 -6.69
N LYS A 139 -9.81 13.95 -5.57
CA LYS A 139 -9.18 15.28 -5.47
C LYS A 139 -7.68 15.26 -5.76
N CYS A 140 -7.11 14.10 -6.09
CA CYS A 140 -5.73 13.95 -6.52
C CYS A 140 -5.67 13.87 -8.06
N SER A 141 -5.03 14.84 -8.71
CA SER A 141 -4.89 14.86 -10.17
C SER A 141 -4.00 13.72 -10.66
N GLY A 142 -4.36 13.13 -11.80
CA GLY A 142 -3.58 12.03 -12.40
C GLY A 142 -3.85 10.64 -11.80
N VAL A 143 -4.70 10.53 -10.77
CA VAL A 143 -5.16 9.25 -10.22
C VAL A 143 -6.61 8.99 -10.63
N THR A 144 -6.86 7.85 -11.27
CA THR A 144 -8.21 7.38 -11.56
C THR A 144 -8.72 6.52 -10.41
N VAL A 145 -9.77 6.96 -9.71
CA VAL A 145 -10.41 6.17 -8.65
C VAL A 145 -11.44 5.22 -9.27
N VAL A 146 -11.34 3.95 -8.91
CA VAL A 146 -12.24 2.88 -9.32
C VAL A 146 -12.86 2.28 -8.07
N THR A 147 -14.18 2.38 -7.94
CA THR A 147 -14.93 1.70 -6.88
C THR A 147 -15.74 0.57 -7.53
N PRO A 148 -15.23 -0.68 -7.53
CA PRO A 148 -15.92 -1.79 -8.18
C PRO A 148 -17.20 -2.14 -7.41
N LYS A 149 -18.35 -1.84 -7.99
CA LYS A 149 -19.65 -2.35 -7.50
C LYS A 149 -19.93 -3.69 -8.16
N ALA A 150 -20.63 -4.59 -7.48
CA ALA A 150 -21.10 -5.85 -8.08
C ALA A 150 -21.78 -5.59 -9.43
N GLY A 151 -21.37 -6.32 -10.47
CA GLY A 151 -21.89 -6.17 -11.85
C GLY A 151 -21.25 -5.05 -12.70
N SER A 152 -20.34 -4.24 -12.14
CA SER A 152 -19.68 -3.16 -12.90
C SER A 152 -18.77 -3.74 -13.99
N ARG A 153 -18.81 -3.16 -15.21
CA ARG A 153 -17.87 -3.48 -16.30
C ARG A 153 -16.87 -2.35 -16.47
N LEU A 154 -15.61 -2.61 -16.16
CA LEU A 154 -14.54 -1.63 -16.12
C LEU A 154 -13.34 -2.14 -16.92
N GLN A 155 -12.78 -1.29 -17.77
CA GLN A 155 -11.55 -1.58 -18.50
C GLN A 155 -10.42 -1.85 -17.52
N TYR A 156 -9.62 -2.88 -17.78
CA TYR A 156 -8.57 -3.39 -16.88
C TYR A 156 -9.07 -4.04 -15.58
N ALA A 157 -10.40 -4.18 -15.38
CA ALA A 157 -10.94 -4.97 -14.27
C ALA A 157 -11.54 -6.29 -14.75
N ASN A 158 -12.49 -6.21 -15.68
CA ASN A 158 -13.19 -7.36 -16.27
C ASN A 158 -13.43 -7.18 -17.79
N ARG A 159 -12.72 -6.23 -18.39
CA ARG A 159 -12.52 -6.12 -19.83
C ARG A 159 -11.02 -6.06 -20.11
N GLY A 160 -10.56 -6.84 -21.07
CA GLY A 160 -9.19 -6.76 -21.59
C GLY A 160 -8.89 -5.45 -22.32
N GLU A 161 -7.66 -5.29 -22.79
CA GLU A 161 -7.31 -4.33 -23.84
C GLU A 161 -8.28 -4.46 -25.04
N PRO A 162 -8.45 -3.41 -25.86
CA PRO A 162 -9.17 -3.51 -27.14
C PRO A 162 -8.63 -4.64 -28.04
N ASP A 163 -7.34 -4.95 -27.92
CA ASP A 163 -6.64 -6.00 -28.68
C ASP A 163 -6.31 -7.25 -27.84
N ASP A 164 -6.80 -7.35 -26.60
CA ASP A 164 -6.57 -8.54 -25.77
C ASP A 164 -7.47 -9.67 -26.27
N ARG A 165 -6.85 -10.65 -26.91
CA ARG A 165 -7.43 -11.98 -27.05
C ARG A 165 -7.34 -12.71 -25.70
N GLY A 166 -8.03 -12.16 -24.69
CA GLY A 166 -8.30 -12.81 -23.42
C GLY A 166 -9.26 -13.98 -23.62
N GLY A 167 -8.82 -14.98 -24.40
CA GLY A 167 -9.49 -16.27 -24.54
C GLY A 167 -9.31 -17.05 -23.25
N LEU A 168 -10.31 -17.00 -22.39
CA LEU A 168 -10.65 -18.16 -21.57
C LEU A 168 -11.41 -19.11 -22.49
N SER A 169 -10.70 -20.10 -23.04
CA SER A 169 -11.30 -21.35 -23.50
C SER A 169 -11.49 -22.29 -22.31
#